data_AF-A0A522HEY4-F1
#
_entry.id   AF-A0A522HEY4-F1
#
_cell.length_a   1.000
_cell.length_b   1.000
_cell.length_c   1.000
_cell.angle_alpha   90.00
_cell.angle_beta   90.00
_cell.angle_gamma   90.00
#
_symmetry.space_group_name_H-M   'P 1'
#
loop_
_entity.id
_entity.type
_entity.pdbx_description
1 polymer ?
#
loop_
_entity_poly.entity_id
_entity_poly.type
_entity_poly.pdbx_seq_one_letter_code
_entity_poly.pdbx_strand_id
1 'polypeptide(L)' 'MTQAEALRVGREAVRLAIEKVGTDPLLLENEMTDMSKRDRRLKRALELTGHLVLESRQETRH' A
#
# COMPACT_ATOMS: atom_id res chain seq x y z
N MET A 1 9.36 3.55 -11.36
CA MET A 1 9.11 3.78 -9.92
C MET A 1 10.08 2.92 -9.15
N THR A 2 10.85 3.51 -8.25
CA THR A 2 11.77 2.79 -7.36
C THR A 2 11.02 2.22 -6.15
N GLN A 3 11.64 1.30 -5.40
CA GLN A 3 11.05 0.77 -4.16
C GLN A 3 10.81 1.88 -3.13
N ALA A 4 11.74 2.84 -2.99
CA ALA A 4 11.60 3.98 -2.09
C ALA A 4 10.43 4.89 -2.47
N GLU A 5 10.20 5.10 -3.77
CA GLU A 5 9.04 5.86 -4.26
C GLU A 5 7.73 5.11 -3.99
N ALA A 6 7.70 3.80 -4.20
CA ALA A 6 6.53 2.97 -3.93
C ALA A 6 6.14 3.03 -2.44
N LEU A 7 7.13 2.90 -1.54
CA LEU A 7 6.91 3.03 -0.10
C LEU A 7 6.41 4.42 0.29
N ARG A 8 6.93 5.48 -0.32
CA ARG A 8 6.45 6.85 -0.06
C ARG A 8 5.00 7.03 -0.47
N VAL A 9 4.64 6.58 -1.68
CA VAL A 9 3.26 6.65 -2.20
C VAL A 9 2.31 5.82 -1.32
N GLY A 10 2.70 4.61 -0.94
CA GLY A 10 1.89 3.76 -0.05
C GLY A 10 1.63 4.41 1.31
N ARG A 11 2.66 4.98 1.95
CA ARG A 11 2.50 5.69 3.24
C ARG A 11 1.59 6.91 3.14
N GLU A 12 1.73 7.69 2.07
CA GLU A 12 0.88 8.85 1.83
C GLU A 12 -0.58 8.44 1.63
N ALA A 13 -0.83 7.37 0.86
CA ALA A 13 -2.18 6.85 0.65
C ALA A 13 -2.81 6.32 1.94
N VAL A 14 -2.07 5.59 2.78
CA VAL A 14 -2.55 5.13 4.09
C VAL A 14 -2.92 6.31 4.99
N ARG A 15 -2.08 7.37 5.03
CA ARG A 15 -2.39 8.58 5.79
C ARG A 15 -3.70 9.23 5.32
N LEU A 16 -3.88 9.37 4.01
CA LEU A 16 -5.10 9.94 3.43
C LEU A 16 -6.34 9.08 3.70
N ALA A 17 -6.21 7.75 3.64
CA ALA A 17 -7.29 6.85 3.98
C ALA A 17 -7.68 7.01 5.46
N ILE A 18 -6.70 7.07 6.38
CA ILE A 18 -6.95 7.29 7.81
C ILE A 18 -7.64 8.64 8.06
N GLU A 19 -7.20 9.70 7.40
CA GLU A 19 -7.82 11.03 7.52
C GLU A 19 -9.28 11.03 7.07
N LYS A 20 -9.63 10.18 6.09
CA LYS A 20 -10.98 10.13 5.52
C LYS A 20 -11.94 9.20 6.27
N VAL A 21 -11.49 8.00 6.66
CA VAL A 21 -12.37 6.94 7.20
C VAL A 21 -11.98 6.49 8.62
N GLY A 22 -10.94 7.06 9.21
CA GLY A 22 -10.42 6.68 10.53
C GLY A 22 -9.53 5.45 10.50
N THR A 23 -9.33 4.81 11.65
CA THR A 23 -8.41 3.67 11.81
C THR A 23 -9.10 2.31 11.84
N ASP A 24 -10.38 2.24 11.47
CA ASP A 24 -11.08 0.95 11.37
C ASP A 24 -10.46 0.11 10.24
N PRO A 25 -10.02 -1.13 10.49
CA PRO A 25 -9.30 -1.92 9.49
C PRO A 25 -10.12 -2.22 8.22
N LEU A 26 -11.41 -2.49 8.36
CA LEU A 26 -12.28 -2.83 7.23
C LEU A 26 -12.54 -1.60 6.36
N LEU A 27 -12.80 -0.45 7.00
CA LEU A 27 -12.98 0.81 6.28
C LEU A 27 -11.69 1.24 5.56
N LEU A 28 -10.53 1.07 6.21
CA LEU A 28 -9.23 1.37 5.61
C LEU A 28 -8.95 0.48 4.40
N GLU A 29 -9.21 -0.82 4.49
CA GLU A 29 -9.03 -1.74 3.37
C GLU A 29 -9.92 -1.36 2.18
N ASN A 30 -11.19 -1.04 2.45
CA ASN A 30 -12.13 -0.60 1.42
C ASN A 30 -11.67 0.71 0.76
N GLU A 31 -11.28 1.73 1.55
CA GLU A 31 -10.83 3.01 1.00
C GLU A 31 -9.53 2.84 0.21
N MET A 32 -8.54 2.11 0.74
CA MET A 32 -7.28 1.86 0.04
C MET A 32 -7.50 1.11 -1.28
N THR A 33 -8.43 0.14 -1.28
CA THR A 33 -8.84 -0.57 -2.48
C THR A 33 -9.43 0.39 -3.51
N ASP A 34 -10.37 1.24 -3.12
CA ASP A 34 -11.00 2.20 -4.02
C ASP A 34 -10.05 3.31 -4.50
N MET A 35 -9.12 3.75 -3.66
CA MET A 35 -8.03 4.65 -4.05
C MET A 35 -7.16 3.99 -5.13
N SER A 36 -6.78 2.71 -4.96
CA SER A 36 -5.94 1.99 -5.93
C SER A 36 -6.62 1.77 -7.30
N LYS A 37 -7.96 1.62 -7.32
CA LYS A 37 -8.73 1.51 -8.58
C LYS A 37 -8.68 2.80 -9.40
N ARG A 38 -8.64 3.95 -8.70
CA ARG A 38 -8.67 5.30 -9.30
C ARG A 38 -7.27 5.84 -9.59
N ASP A 39 -6.29 5.50 -8.76
CA ASP A 39 -4.90 5.92 -8.91
C ASP A 39 -3.99 4.75 -9.34
N ARG A 40 -3.66 4.75 -10.65
CA ARG A 40 -2.75 3.76 -11.25
C ARG A 40 -1.35 3.79 -10.63
N ARG A 41 -0.89 4.95 -10.12
CA ARG A 41 0.41 5.08 -9.45
C ARG A 41 0.37 4.38 -8.10
N LEU A 42 -0.69 4.58 -7.32
CA LEU A 42 -0.89 3.86 -6.07
C LEU A 42 -1.01 2.35 -6.30
N LYS A 43 -1.79 1.92 -7.30
CA LYS A 43 -1.89 0.49 -7.64
C LYS A 43 -0.51 -0.14 -7.87
N ARG A 44 0.33 0.50 -8.70
CA ARG A 44 1.68 0.02 -8.99
C ARG A 44 2.59 0.05 -7.76
N ALA A 45 2.42 1.05 -6.89
CA ALA A 45 3.15 1.13 -5.62
C ALA A 45 2.80 -0.05 -4.70
N LEU A 46 1.51 -0.37 -4.56
CA LEU A 46 1.03 -1.49 -3.75
C LEU A 46 1.53 -2.84 -4.27
N GLU A 47 1.49 -3.05 -5.59
CA GLU A 47 2.03 -4.26 -6.24
C GLU A 47 3.52 -4.44 -5.94
N LEU A 48 4.32 -3.37 -6.05
CA LEU A 48 5.75 -3.41 -5.73
C LEU A 48 5.99 -3.68 -4.25
N THR A 49 5.28 -3.00 -3.34
CA THR A 49 5.46 -3.22 -1.90
C THR A 49 4.98 -4.60 -1.44
N GLY A 50 3.92 -5.14 -2.05
CA GLY A 50 3.45 -6.50 -1.76
C GLY A 50 4.47 -7.55 -2.15
N HIS A 51 5.13 -7.37 -3.31
CA HIS A 51 6.23 -8.23 -3.74
C HIS A 51 7.40 -8.23 -2.73
N LEU A 52 7.82 -7.05 -2.26
CA LEU A 52 8.91 -6.92 -1.27
C LEU A 52 8.60 -7.65 0.06
N VAL A 53 7.34 -7.61 0.51
CA VAL A 53 6.94 -8.32 1.73
C VAL A 53 7.01 -9.84 1.54
N LEU A 54 6.68 -10.34 0.35
CA LEU A 54 6.76 -11.76 0.04
C LEU A 54 8.22 -12.23 -0.05
N GLU A 55 9.09 -11.46 -0.71
CA GLU A 55 10.53 -11.75 -0.80
C GLU A 55 11.18 -11.77 0.60
N SER A 56 10.93 -10.74 1.42
CA SER A 56 11.46 -10.65 2.78
C SER A 56 11.03 -11.83 3.67
N ARG A 57 9.80 -12.33 3.50
CA ARG A 57 9.30 -13.52 4.23
C ARG A 57 9.92 -14.83 3.75
N GLN A 58 10.39 -14.90 2.51
CA GLN A 58 11.13 -16.05 2.01
C GLN A 58 12.58 -16.03 2.52
N GLU A 59 13.22 -14.86 2.53
CA GLU A 59 14.58 -14.70 3.08
C GLU A 59 14.67 -15.03 4.57
N THR A 60 13.65 -14.71 5.37
CA THR A 60 13.64 -15.01 6.82
C THR A 60 13.32 -16.47 7.17
N ARG A 61 12.92 -17.30 6.19
CA ARG A 61 12.63 -18.73 6.40
C ARG A 61 13.82 -19.65 6.06
N HIS A 62 14.93 -19.09 5.58
CA HIS A 62 16.18 -19.78 5.28
C HIS A 62 17.27 -19.38 6.27
#